data_AF-A0A7V6D0F6-F1
#
_entry.id   AF-A0A7V6D0F6-F1
#
_cell.length_a   1.000
_cell.length_b   1.000
_cell.length_c   1.000
_cell.angle_alpha   90.00
_cell.angle_beta   90.00
_cell.angle_gamma   90.00
#
_symmetry.space_group_name_H-M   'P 1'
#
loop_
_entity.id
_entity.type
_entity.pdbx_description
1 polymer ?
#
loop_
_entity_poly.entity_id
_entity_poly.type
_entity_poly.pdbx_seq_one_letter_code
_entity_poly.pdbx_strand_id
1 'polypeptide(L)'
;EPFTTSMLDGIDIRETIRNWFQRKIYVRVCQKIAGEVGAVIVIFDEDRENRYNYLTTWLGEHENESDMAFYATNPFDHLVGPGIGRAEYGGFLMSWPPRRMWDVWSDPDYDLAETKPERLLLAGLDYSPHRYVVYVAARPPRSIFRSIAARMGRTILYIPIGQLSPTKLKKIRVVHVLDSHERRKIAKDYIW
;
A
#
# COMPACT_ATOMS: atom_id res chain seq x y z
N GLU A 1 22.93 16.45 31.90
CA GLU A 1 22.09 16.88 30.76
C GLU A 1 21.47 15.65 30.12
N PRO A 2 20.18 15.68 29.75
CA PRO A 2 19.50 14.53 29.16
C PRO A 2 19.85 14.33 27.68
N PHE A 3 19.64 13.08 27.23
CA PHE A 3 19.87 12.50 25.90
C PHE A 3 19.80 13.47 24.70
N THR A 4 20.90 13.62 23.94
CA THR A 4 21.03 14.54 22.79
C THR A 4 21.10 13.87 21.41
N THR A 5 20.94 12.54 21.30
CA THR A 5 21.00 11.85 20.00
C THR A 5 19.65 11.23 19.63
N SER A 6 19.14 11.64 18.47
CA SER A 6 17.92 11.11 17.82
C SER A 6 18.06 9.63 17.47
N MET A 7 17.02 8.84 17.69
CA MET A 7 16.96 7.41 17.32
C MET A 7 16.81 7.15 15.80
N LEU A 8 16.85 8.20 14.95
CA LEU A 8 16.61 8.13 13.49
C LEU A 8 15.41 7.22 13.16
N ASP A 9 15.55 6.29 12.21
CA ASP A 9 14.48 5.37 11.79
C ASP A 9 14.42 4.07 12.64
N GLY A 10 15.21 4.00 13.71
CA GLY A 10 15.31 2.86 14.62
C GLY A 10 16.72 2.29 14.76
N ILE A 11 16.91 1.41 15.75
CA ILE A 11 18.19 0.73 16.02
C ILE A 11 18.36 -0.43 15.03
N ASP A 12 19.50 -0.47 14.34
CA ASP A 12 19.90 -1.62 13.54
C ASP A 12 20.47 -2.70 14.48
N ILE A 13 19.59 -3.57 14.97
CA ILE A 13 19.94 -4.64 15.91
C ILE A 13 20.99 -5.59 15.31
N ARG A 14 20.90 -5.87 13.99
CA ARG A 14 21.82 -6.80 13.33
C ARG A 14 23.22 -6.20 13.26
N GLU A 15 23.35 -4.96 12.80
CA GLU A 15 24.65 -4.29 12.68
C GLU A 15 25.23 -3.95 14.07
N THR A 16 24.37 -3.67 15.05
CA THR A 16 24.78 -3.46 16.45
C THR A 16 25.34 -4.74 17.08
N ILE A 17 24.70 -5.89 16.89
CA ILE A 17 25.23 -7.18 17.39
C ILE A 17 26.52 -7.56 16.66
N ARG A 18 26.59 -7.34 15.34
CA ARG A 18 27.78 -7.64 14.53
C ARG A 18 29.01 -6.85 14.98
N ASN A 19 28.81 -5.60 15.42
CA ASN A 19 29.89 -4.71 15.86
C ASN A 19 29.90 -4.52 17.40
N TRP A 20 29.39 -5.50 18.16
CA TRP A 20 29.23 -5.39 19.61
C TRP A 20 30.53 -5.02 20.34
N PHE A 21 31.67 -5.50 19.84
CA PHE A 21 33.00 -5.19 20.37
C PHE A 21 33.33 -3.70 20.38
N GLN A 22 32.71 -2.90 19.50
CA GLN A 22 32.94 -1.45 19.42
C GLN A 22 32.13 -0.66 20.45
N ARG A 23 31.19 -1.32 21.17
CA ARG A 23 30.26 -0.68 22.13
C ARG A 23 29.51 0.52 21.55
N LYS A 24 29.23 0.49 20.25
CA LYS A 24 28.47 1.51 19.52
C LYS A 24 27.11 0.94 19.14
N ILE A 25 26.06 1.76 19.29
CA ILE A 25 24.72 1.44 18.81
C ILE A 25 24.62 1.96 17.39
N TYR A 26 24.27 1.09 16.45
CA TYR A 26 24.08 1.45 15.05
C TYR A 26 22.62 1.77 14.83
N VAL A 27 22.36 2.91 14.21
CA VAL A 27 21.02 3.37 13.83
C VAL A 27 20.81 3.12 12.35
N ARG A 28 19.62 2.67 11.99
CA ARG A 28 19.24 2.49 10.59
C ARG A 28 18.91 3.86 10.03
N VAL A 29 19.58 4.21 8.93
CA VAL A 29 19.20 5.35 8.10
C VAL A 29 18.43 4.77 6.93
N CYS A 30 17.11 4.97 6.88
CA CYS A 30 16.40 4.83 5.63
C CYS A 30 17.02 5.87 4.68
N GLN A 31 17.73 5.39 3.65
CA GLN A 31 18.21 6.28 2.61
C GLN A 31 17.03 7.14 2.16
N LYS A 32 17.16 8.47 2.28
CA LYS A 32 16.29 9.39 1.56
C LYS A 32 16.38 8.98 0.10
N ILE A 33 15.33 8.35 -0.42
CA ILE A 33 15.25 8.00 -1.83
C ILE A 33 15.32 9.34 -2.57
N ALA A 34 16.40 9.56 -3.31
CA ALA A 34 16.49 10.70 -4.21
C ALA A 34 15.59 10.40 -5.42
N GLY A 35 14.30 10.73 -5.30
CA GLY A 35 13.31 10.63 -6.36
C GLY A 35 11.90 10.48 -5.84
N GLU A 36 10.95 11.02 -6.60
CA GLU A 36 9.52 10.96 -6.30
C GLU A 36 9.00 9.52 -6.50
N VAL A 37 8.07 9.11 -5.64
CA VAL A 37 7.38 7.82 -5.72
C VAL A 37 6.10 8.03 -6.51
N GLY A 38 5.90 7.28 -7.60
CA GLY A 38 4.73 7.45 -8.46
C GLY A 38 3.54 6.58 -8.08
N ALA A 39 3.80 5.44 -7.42
CA ALA A 39 2.76 4.56 -6.91
C ALA A 39 3.20 3.86 -5.63
N VAL A 40 2.23 3.61 -4.75
CA VAL A 40 2.40 2.86 -3.51
C VAL A 40 1.42 1.70 -3.50
N ILE A 41 1.95 0.49 -3.33
CA ILE A 41 1.17 -0.74 -3.18
C ILE A 41 1.40 -1.28 -1.79
N VAL A 42 0.32 -1.58 -1.07
CA VAL A 42 0.36 -2.19 0.27
C VAL A 42 -0.48 -3.45 0.27
N ILE A 43 0.16 -4.57 0.59
CA ILE A 43 -0.43 -5.91 0.63
C ILE A 43 -0.43 -6.40 2.07
N PHE A 44 -1.62 -6.46 2.68
CA PHE A 44 -1.83 -7.01 4.01
C PHE A 44 -1.99 -8.53 3.98
N ASP A 45 -2.63 -9.05 2.92
CA ASP A 45 -2.94 -10.45 2.72
C ASP A 45 -2.90 -10.80 1.22
N GLU A 46 -2.22 -11.88 0.84
CA GLU A 46 -2.09 -12.34 -0.55
C GLU A 46 -3.39 -12.97 -1.10
N ASP A 47 -4.40 -13.16 -0.26
CA ASP A 47 -5.71 -13.72 -0.58
C ASP A 47 -5.72 -15.17 -1.07
N ARG A 48 -4.94 -16.03 -0.41
CA ARG A 48 -4.82 -17.45 -0.76
C ARG A 48 -6.12 -18.25 -0.58
N GLU A 49 -7.03 -17.74 0.25
CA GLU A 49 -8.32 -18.36 0.58
C GLU A 49 -9.49 -17.71 -0.17
N ASN A 50 -9.23 -16.75 -1.07
CA ASN A 50 -10.23 -16.01 -1.84
C ASN A 50 -11.34 -15.38 -0.97
N ARG A 51 -10.93 -14.69 0.10
CA ARG A 51 -11.80 -14.01 1.07
C ARG A 51 -12.17 -12.59 0.63
N TYR A 52 -11.36 -11.97 -0.22
CA TYR A 52 -11.50 -10.58 -0.60
C TYR A 52 -12.20 -10.43 -1.96
N ASN A 53 -13.52 -10.55 -1.97
CA ASN A 53 -14.33 -10.57 -3.20
C ASN A 53 -14.80 -9.19 -3.66
N TYR A 54 -14.55 -8.14 -2.86
CA TYR A 54 -14.87 -6.77 -3.25
C TYR A 54 -13.66 -6.17 -3.97
N LEU A 55 -13.73 -6.11 -5.29
CA LEU A 55 -12.71 -5.56 -6.17
C LEU A 55 -13.22 -4.23 -6.74
N THR A 56 -12.46 -3.15 -6.56
CA THR A 56 -12.88 -1.84 -7.09
C THR A 56 -11.69 -0.96 -7.44
N THR A 57 -11.93 -0.02 -8.35
CA THR A 57 -11.09 1.15 -8.60
C THR A 57 -11.88 2.41 -8.24
N TRP A 58 -11.24 3.35 -7.54
CA TRP A 58 -11.76 4.66 -7.17
C TRP A 58 -10.89 5.75 -7.78
N LEU A 59 -11.54 6.73 -8.38
CA LEU A 59 -10.89 7.92 -8.91
C LEU A 59 -10.92 9.02 -7.87
N GLY A 60 -9.80 9.72 -7.71
CA GLY A 60 -9.77 10.92 -6.86
C GLY A 60 -10.71 12.00 -7.41
N GLU A 61 -11.65 12.47 -6.59
CA GLU A 61 -12.60 13.52 -6.97
C GLU A 61 -11.93 14.90 -6.92
N HIS A 62 -11.03 15.09 -5.95
CA HIS A 62 -10.29 16.33 -5.74
C HIS A 62 -8.82 16.23 -6.18
N GLU A 63 -8.18 17.37 -6.48
CA GLU A 63 -6.80 17.41 -7.02
C GLU A 63 -5.74 16.84 -6.06
N ASN A 64 -6.04 16.83 -4.75
CA ASN A 64 -5.18 16.29 -3.70
C ASN A 64 -5.49 14.83 -3.35
N GLU A 65 -6.38 14.18 -4.10
CA GLU A 65 -6.69 12.76 -3.94
C GLU A 65 -5.89 11.92 -4.92
N SER A 66 -5.58 10.68 -4.56
CA SER A 66 -4.95 9.72 -5.45
C SER A 66 -6.01 8.79 -6.01
N ASP A 67 -5.79 8.28 -7.21
CA ASP A 67 -6.56 7.13 -7.68
C ASP A 67 -6.15 5.89 -6.87
N MET A 68 -7.11 5.01 -6.65
CA MET A 68 -6.94 3.84 -5.81
C MET A 68 -7.55 2.61 -6.46
N ALA A 69 -6.83 1.49 -6.49
CA ALA A 69 -7.42 0.18 -6.81
C ALA A 69 -7.18 -0.76 -5.63
N PHE A 70 -8.18 -1.53 -5.23
CA PHE A 70 -8.05 -2.39 -4.06
C PHE A 70 -8.95 -3.63 -4.10
N TYR A 71 -8.57 -4.62 -3.30
CA TYR A 71 -9.38 -5.76 -2.97
C TYR A 71 -9.63 -5.80 -1.46
N ALA A 72 -10.88 -6.02 -1.08
CA ALA A 72 -11.34 -5.98 0.31
C ALA A 72 -12.42 -7.04 0.58
N THR A 73 -12.75 -7.22 1.85
CA THR A 73 -13.94 -7.97 2.25
C THR A 73 -15.18 -7.22 1.74
N ASN A 74 -16.33 -7.88 1.63
CA ASN A 74 -17.54 -7.18 1.23
C ASN A 74 -17.94 -6.16 2.33
N PRO A 75 -17.99 -4.85 2.02
CA PRO A 75 -18.31 -3.82 3.02
C PRO A 75 -19.75 -3.93 3.54
N PHE A 76 -20.66 -4.49 2.75
CA PHE A 76 -22.07 -4.61 3.10
C PHE A 76 -22.37 -5.80 4.02
N ASP A 77 -21.41 -6.70 4.24
CA ASP A 77 -21.50 -7.73 5.29
C ASP A 77 -21.36 -7.12 6.70
N HIS A 78 -20.80 -5.91 6.80
CA HIS A 78 -20.55 -5.21 8.06
C HIS A 78 -21.00 -3.74 7.99
N LEU A 79 -22.31 -3.52 8.08
CA LEU A 79 -22.87 -2.18 8.19
C LEU A 79 -22.55 -1.57 9.56
N VAL A 80 -21.94 -0.38 9.56
CA VAL A 80 -21.62 0.38 10.77
C VAL A 80 -22.55 1.58 10.97
N GLY A 81 -23.29 1.97 9.93
CA GLY A 81 -24.31 3.02 9.97
C GLY A 81 -25.24 2.95 8.76
N PRO A 82 -26.26 3.82 8.66
CA PRO A 82 -27.19 3.83 7.54
C PRO A 82 -26.47 4.07 6.21
N GLY A 83 -26.36 3.04 5.38
CA GLY A 83 -25.67 3.12 4.08
C GLY A 83 -24.14 3.18 4.17
N ILE A 84 -23.55 2.83 5.32
CA ILE A 84 -22.10 2.86 5.56
C ILE A 84 -21.63 1.45 5.91
N GLY A 85 -20.94 0.83 4.96
CA GLY A 85 -20.29 -0.46 5.14
C GLY A 85 -18.85 -0.31 5.57
N ARG A 86 -18.33 -1.26 6.35
CA ARG A 86 -16.92 -1.35 6.72
C ARG A 86 -16.32 -2.61 6.11
N ALA A 87 -15.16 -2.46 5.48
CA ALA A 87 -14.39 -3.59 4.98
C ALA A 87 -12.93 -3.53 5.46
N GLU A 88 -12.26 -4.66 5.34
CA GLU A 88 -10.83 -4.77 5.54
C GLU A 88 -10.15 -5.00 4.19
N TYR A 89 -9.14 -4.18 3.89
CA TYR A 89 -8.27 -4.39 2.75
C TYR A 89 -7.51 -5.71 2.89
N GLY A 90 -7.49 -6.47 1.79
CA GLY A 90 -6.43 -7.45 1.55
C GLY A 90 -5.20 -6.76 0.97
N GLY A 91 -5.40 -5.76 0.09
CA GLY A 91 -4.35 -4.89 -0.41
C GLY A 91 -4.89 -3.78 -1.29
N PHE A 92 -4.07 -2.76 -1.50
CA PHE A 92 -4.41 -1.61 -2.34
C PHE A 92 -3.20 -1.05 -3.09
N LEU A 93 -3.49 -0.37 -4.19
CA LEU A 93 -2.63 0.49 -4.98
C LEU A 93 -3.14 1.92 -4.84
N MET A 94 -2.24 2.88 -4.64
CA MET A 94 -2.51 4.31 -4.78
C MET A 94 -1.54 4.93 -5.79
N SER A 95 -2.05 5.79 -6.66
CA SER A 95 -1.27 6.49 -7.68
C SER A 95 -1.70 7.95 -7.83
N TRP A 96 -0.73 8.84 -8.04
CA TRP A 96 -0.96 10.26 -8.31
C TRP A 96 -0.25 10.64 -9.62
N PRO A 97 -0.75 11.59 -10.44
CA PRO A 97 -1.99 12.38 -10.32
C PRO A 97 -3.30 11.59 -10.48
N PRO A 98 -4.44 12.09 -9.93
CA PRO A 98 -5.73 11.39 -10.01
C PRO A 98 -6.40 11.48 -11.39
N ARG A 99 -7.52 10.76 -11.53
CA ARG A 99 -8.43 10.69 -12.68
C ARG A 99 -7.82 10.07 -13.92
N ARG A 100 -6.93 9.09 -13.74
CA ARG A 100 -6.21 8.39 -14.80
C ARG A 100 -6.42 6.88 -14.74
N MET A 101 -6.69 6.32 -13.56
CA MET A 101 -6.76 4.87 -13.35
C MET A 101 -8.06 4.27 -13.89
N TRP A 102 -7.94 3.39 -14.88
CA TRP A 102 -9.08 2.62 -15.38
C TRP A 102 -9.40 1.43 -14.47
N ASP A 103 -10.40 0.62 -14.83
CA ASP A 103 -10.73 -0.59 -14.07
C ASP A 103 -9.61 -1.65 -14.17
N VAL A 104 -8.66 -1.54 -13.24
CA VAL A 104 -7.54 -2.46 -13.06
C VAL A 104 -7.99 -3.92 -12.99
N TRP A 105 -9.18 -4.21 -12.46
CA TRP A 105 -9.63 -5.58 -12.21
C TRP A 105 -10.13 -6.30 -13.47
N SER A 106 -10.62 -5.55 -14.46
CA SER A 106 -11.13 -6.09 -15.72
C SER A 106 -10.19 -5.86 -16.90
N ASP A 107 -9.06 -5.15 -16.69
CA ASP A 107 -8.11 -4.80 -17.76
C ASP A 107 -7.30 -6.01 -18.24
N PRO A 108 -7.47 -6.47 -19.49
CA PRO A 108 -6.79 -7.66 -20.00
C PRO A 108 -5.26 -7.53 -20.06
N ASP A 109 -4.70 -6.31 -20.07
CA ASP A 109 -3.25 -6.10 -20.09
C ASP A 109 -2.57 -6.63 -18.80
N TYR A 110 -3.34 -6.88 -17.74
CA TYR A 110 -2.86 -7.41 -16.47
C TYR A 110 -3.11 -8.91 -16.26
N ASP A 111 -3.55 -9.65 -17.28
CA ASP A 111 -3.88 -11.08 -17.15
C ASP A 111 -2.65 -12.00 -16.95
N LEU A 112 -1.43 -11.47 -17.11
CA LEU A 112 -0.19 -12.14 -16.68
C LEU A 112 -0.15 -12.34 -15.14
N ALA A 113 -0.88 -11.53 -14.38
CA ALA A 113 -0.93 -11.63 -12.93
C ALA A 113 -1.68 -12.90 -12.48
N GLU A 114 -1.05 -13.68 -11.60
CA GLU A 114 -1.68 -14.89 -11.05
C GLU A 114 -2.46 -14.60 -9.77
N THR A 115 -2.25 -13.42 -9.16
CA THR A 115 -2.85 -13.05 -7.88
C THR A 115 -3.27 -11.57 -7.86
N LYS A 116 -4.19 -11.22 -6.95
CA LYS A 116 -4.64 -9.82 -6.74
C LYS A 116 -3.47 -8.87 -6.42
N PRO A 117 -2.49 -9.21 -5.55
CA PRO A 117 -1.27 -8.42 -5.35
C PRO A 117 -0.48 -8.15 -6.63
N GLU A 118 -0.36 -9.14 -7.50
CA GLU A 118 0.38 -9.01 -8.75
C GLU A 118 -0.31 -8.10 -9.74
N ARG A 119 -1.65 -8.17 -9.81
CA ARG A 119 -2.45 -7.28 -10.65
C ARG A 119 -2.28 -5.83 -10.21
N LEU A 120 -2.34 -5.59 -8.90
CA LEU A 120 -2.05 -4.27 -8.33
C LEU A 120 -0.62 -3.79 -8.61
N LEU A 121 0.37 -4.68 -8.59
CA LEU A 121 1.75 -4.33 -8.90
C LEU A 121 1.93 -3.97 -10.38
N LEU A 122 1.33 -4.70 -11.32
CA LEU A 122 1.36 -4.35 -12.75
C LEU A 122 0.72 -2.99 -12.99
N ALA A 123 -0.49 -2.76 -12.48
CA ALA A 123 -1.15 -1.47 -12.55
C ALA A 123 -0.30 -0.35 -11.91
N GLY A 124 0.35 -0.62 -10.77
CA GLY A 124 1.23 0.35 -10.13
C GLY A 124 2.47 0.71 -10.96
N LEU A 125 3.03 -0.24 -11.72
CA LEU A 125 4.14 0.04 -12.65
C LEU A 125 3.69 0.87 -13.86
N ASP A 126 2.46 0.64 -14.32
CA ASP A 126 1.86 1.28 -15.48
C ASP A 126 1.42 2.72 -15.19
N TYR A 127 0.64 2.93 -14.12
CA TYR A 127 0.11 4.25 -13.75
C TYR A 127 1.13 5.16 -13.07
N SER A 128 2.27 4.64 -12.61
CA SER A 128 3.30 5.43 -11.92
C SER A 128 3.95 6.45 -12.87
N PRO A 129 3.82 7.77 -12.65
CA PRO A 129 4.54 8.76 -13.45
C PRO A 129 6.05 8.74 -13.18
N HIS A 130 6.45 8.40 -11.95
CA HIS A 130 7.84 8.44 -11.52
C HIS A 130 8.53 7.08 -11.63
N ARG A 131 9.86 7.08 -11.46
CA ARG A 131 10.69 5.88 -11.58
C ARG A 131 10.41 4.87 -10.48
N TYR A 132 10.16 5.33 -9.25
CA TYR A 132 10.07 4.46 -8.09
C TYR A 132 8.61 4.08 -7.78
N VAL A 133 8.40 2.77 -7.62
CA VAL A 133 7.14 2.18 -7.19
C VAL A 133 7.39 1.43 -5.89
N VAL A 134 6.70 1.83 -4.82
CA VAL A 134 6.86 1.21 -3.50
C VAL A 134 5.93 0.02 -3.40
N TYR A 135 6.47 -1.12 -2.99
CA TYR A 135 5.71 -2.36 -2.78
C TYR A 135 5.92 -2.84 -1.35
N VAL A 136 4.90 -2.68 -0.51
CA VAL A 136 4.90 -3.09 0.90
C VAL A 136 4.14 -4.41 1.03
N ALA A 137 4.80 -5.47 1.46
CA ALA A 137 4.17 -6.79 1.58
C ALA A 137 4.93 -7.70 2.55
N ALA A 138 4.33 -8.84 2.91
CA ALA A 138 5.00 -9.87 3.71
C ALA A 138 6.12 -10.59 2.94
N ARG A 139 5.98 -10.70 1.62
CA ARG A 139 6.96 -11.31 0.72
C ARG A 139 7.28 -10.37 -0.45
N PRO A 140 8.52 -10.44 -0.99
CA PRO A 140 8.84 -9.72 -2.21
C PRO A 140 8.02 -10.25 -3.40
N PRO A 141 7.80 -9.44 -4.44
CA PRO A 141 7.15 -9.91 -5.65
C PRO A 141 8.02 -10.93 -6.39
N ARG A 142 7.39 -11.75 -7.26
CA ARG A 142 8.12 -12.70 -8.12
C ARG A 142 9.20 -11.98 -8.94
N SER A 143 10.28 -12.69 -9.25
CA SER A 143 11.44 -12.12 -9.96
C SER A 143 11.09 -11.52 -11.31
N ILE A 144 10.09 -12.07 -12.02
CA ILE A 144 9.61 -11.57 -13.32
C ILE A 144 9.20 -10.09 -13.27
N PHE A 145 8.62 -9.62 -12.16
CA PHE A 145 8.19 -8.22 -12.02
C PHE A 145 9.36 -7.25 -12.00
N ARG A 146 10.57 -7.68 -11.60
CA ARG A 146 11.77 -6.84 -11.70
C ARG A 146 12.16 -6.60 -13.16
N SER A 147 12.04 -7.63 -13.99
CA SER A 147 12.30 -7.54 -15.44
C SER A 147 11.25 -6.70 -16.15
N ILE A 148 9.97 -6.86 -15.78
CA ILE A 148 8.87 -6.03 -16.30
C ILE A 148 9.09 -4.56 -15.92
N ALA A 149 9.33 -4.27 -14.64
CA ALA A 149 9.61 -2.92 -14.17
C ALA A 149 10.79 -2.28 -14.92
N ALA A 150 11.90 -3.02 -15.09
CA ALA A 150 13.06 -2.51 -15.83
C ALA A 150 12.73 -2.16 -17.30
N ARG A 151 11.92 -2.98 -17.98
CA ARG A 151 11.46 -2.70 -19.36
C ARG A 151 10.57 -1.47 -19.44
N MET A 152 9.82 -1.16 -18.38
CA MET A 152 8.98 0.03 -18.26
C MET A 152 9.75 1.26 -17.73
N GLY A 153 11.06 1.16 -17.50
CA GLY A 153 11.87 2.24 -16.92
C GLY A 153 11.55 2.51 -15.44
N ARG A 154 10.97 1.52 -14.73
CA ARG A 154 10.57 1.59 -13.32
C ARG A 154 11.48 0.77 -12.43
N THR A 155 11.49 1.10 -11.14
CA THR A 155 12.21 0.38 -10.09
C THR A 155 11.25 0.06 -8.94
N ILE A 156 11.11 -1.22 -8.62
CA ILE A 156 10.31 -1.67 -7.46
C ILE A 156 11.14 -1.55 -6.18
N LEU A 157 10.65 -0.76 -5.23
CA LEU A 157 11.19 -0.63 -3.89
C LEU A 157 10.39 -1.50 -2.93
N TYR A 158 10.91 -2.69 -2.62
CA TYR A 158 10.27 -3.62 -1.71
C TYR A 158 10.54 -3.26 -0.25
N ILE A 159 9.47 -3.13 0.55
CA ILE A 159 9.53 -2.93 1.99
C ILE A 159 8.77 -4.07 2.67
N PRO A 160 9.44 -4.91 3.49
CA PRO A 160 8.75 -5.92 4.29
C PRO A 160 7.74 -5.25 5.23
N ILE A 161 6.48 -5.67 5.19
CA ILE A 161 5.39 -5.05 5.96
C ILE A 161 5.66 -5.08 7.48
N GLY A 162 6.38 -6.10 7.97
CA GLY A 162 6.79 -6.22 9.37
C GLY A 162 7.75 -5.13 9.86
N GLN A 163 8.28 -4.27 8.97
CA GLN A 163 9.07 -3.10 9.34
C GLN A 163 8.19 -1.89 9.71
N LEU A 164 6.88 -1.96 9.45
CA LEU A 164 5.93 -0.88 9.75
C LEU A 164 5.21 -1.15 11.07
N SER A 165 4.77 -0.07 11.73
CA SER A 165 4.06 -0.15 13.00
C SER A 165 2.74 -0.94 12.85
N PRO A 166 2.54 -2.04 13.62
CA PRO A 166 1.32 -2.84 13.56
C PRO A 166 0.05 -2.03 13.84
N THR A 167 0.12 -1.06 14.77
CA THR A 167 -1.00 -0.19 15.13
C THR A 167 -1.38 0.73 13.97
N LYS A 168 -0.39 1.27 13.24
CA LYS A 168 -0.65 2.09 12.04
C LYS A 168 -1.21 1.25 10.90
N LEU A 169 -0.65 0.07 10.67
CA LEU A 169 -1.14 -0.87 9.65
C LEU A 169 -2.59 -1.27 9.90
N LYS A 170 -2.95 -1.57 11.15
CA LYS A 170 -4.33 -1.92 11.50
C LYS A 170 -5.33 -0.81 11.17
N LYS A 171 -4.95 0.46 11.38
CA LYS A 171 -5.78 1.61 11.00
C LYS A 171 -5.92 1.74 9.48
N ILE A 172 -4.81 1.68 8.76
CA ILE A 172 -4.79 1.84 7.29
C ILE A 172 -5.52 0.68 6.58
N ARG A 173 -5.62 -0.50 7.21
CA ARG A 173 -6.30 -1.67 6.64
C ARG A 173 -7.82 -1.52 6.57
N VAL A 174 -8.42 -0.60 7.32
CA VAL A 174 -9.87 -0.43 7.36
C VAL A 174 -10.32 0.56 6.30
N VAL A 175 -11.39 0.23 5.58
CA VAL A 175 -12.07 1.13 4.65
C VAL A 175 -13.55 1.19 4.96
N HIS A 176 -14.11 2.38 4.79
CA HIS A 176 -15.53 2.62 4.89
C HIS A 176 -16.06 2.96 3.50
N VAL A 177 -17.07 2.21 3.07
CA VAL A 177 -17.72 2.38 1.77
C VAL A 177 -19.09 2.98 1.99
N LEU A 178 -19.36 4.08 1.30
CA LEU A 178 -20.63 4.79 1.35
C LEU A 178 -21.51 4.35 0.19
N ASP A 179 -22.78 4.05 0.45
CA ASP A 179 -23.75 3.67 -0.59
C ASP A 179 -24.15 4.85 -1.51
N SER A 180 -23.87 6.08 -1.09
CA SER A 180 -24.22 7.31 -1.81
C SER A 180 -23.44 8.52 -1.29
N HIS A 181 -23.30 9.55 -2.12
CA HIS A 181 -22.69 10.83 -1.73
C HIS A 181 -23.39 11.48 -0.54
N GLU A 182 -24.71 11.31 -0.41
CA GLU A 182 -25.50 11.85 0.70
C GLU A 182 -25.01 11.34 2.07
N ARG A 183 -24.46 10.12 2.14
CA ARG A 183 -23.92 9.57 3.39
C ARG A 183 -22.72 10.33 3.93
N ARG A 184 -22.00 11.10 3.10
CA ARG A 184 -20.87 11.94 3.57
C ARG A 184 -21.28 12.88 4.70
N LYS A 185 -22.54 13.33 4.73
CA LYS A 185 -23.08 14.23 5.77
C LYS A 185 -23.09 13.60 7.17
N ILE A 186 -23.30 12.28 7.25
CA ILE A 186 -23.41 11.53 8.51
C ILE A 186 -22.19 10.65 8.79
N ALA A 187 -21.29 10.47 7.81
CA ALA A 187 -20.21 9.50 7.87
C ALA A 187 -19.23 9.72 9.03
N LYS A 188 -19.00 10.97 9.43
CA LYS A 188 -18.11 11.33 10.55
C LYS A 188 -18.50 10.66 11.88
N ASP A 189 -19.76 10.29 12.04
CA ASP A 189 -20.27 9.68 13.28
C ASP A 189 -20.01 8.17 13.33
N TYR A 190 -19.57 7.57 12.21
CA TYR A 190 -19.44 6.12 12.04
C TYR A 190 -18.04 5.66 11.58
N ILE A 191 -17.17 6.58 11.14
CA ILE A 191 -15.82 6.30 10.62
C ILE A 191 -14.75 6.58 11.68
N TRP A 192 -13.70 5.74 11.71
CA TRP A 192 -12.54 5.86 12.60
C TRP A 192 -11.25 5.34 11.95
#